data_AF-W6A9I7-F1
#
_entry.id   AF-W6A9I7-F1
#
_cell.length_a   1.000
_cell.length_b   1.000
_cell.length_c   1.000
_cell.angle_alpha   90.00
_cell.angle_beta   90.00
_cell.angle_gamma   90.00
#
_symmetry.space_group_name_H-M   'P 1'
#
loop_
_entity.id
_entity.type
_entity.pdbx_description
1 polymer ?
#
loop_
_entity_poly.entity_id
_entity_poly.type
_entity_poly.pdbx_seq_one_letter_code
_entity_poly.pdbx_strand_id
1 'polypeptide(L)'
;MKKLLTILATSSLAVSAPLSVVACNNNKKPDTTDEFDFEVAKRDALSLISTITSSYLNTNLSKYYFIDEEDEPNLGFEFLSFQNLDELIATNGGTGDVNISEGSEAYKGLSEDIQSIIEWNTISREVNTAISSDINLAGVLYEKQNPLQNFYDIRNAKLSLLDEGAIKLSYQISTPVTLRDQAFEKEITHIASNFEMNFIRIPDLATELSELSDKIQTELASSQFANKFEFISDSGDALKTAQFSQTNSNVGEVFNELLTNLPSIDNNLTTDVSQLTISSQYLANNVTDSTSGYIGTHEWSNDSDSRVTNIKDYFIRNKISSDELSKIIAANYSGYVKESQPKDFPNTGDTTSSIAMSVYRTLYSMSISARFKNMLAQTGSQFEIDANDNEEKRVVGVFGMKVNNLFVNYQNPNFPDKTISFALPENYVFSRQKTSFANTQDLFNDFIKVSLEFNKQLYNFEDDNEDYIFKLNLPPNLSLADLQFNKRYKNKDYFDELIYQEILKFKNKNPESKVEDYINGYTGFGTEFEVNEQGYIRFYHNNAMWEKANLAFLWINTSSNLPGGGDVFGAKAFFATVAFAETGPTKVQFILE
;
A
#
# COMPACT_ATOMS: atom_id res chain seq x y z
N MET A 1 -5.94 -40.91 -6.29
CA MET A 1 -5.65 -40.10 -5.08
C MET A 1 -4.51 -39.06 -5.24
N LYS A 2 -3.97 -38.79 -6.44
CA LYS A 2 -3.09 -37.63 -6.71
C LYS A 2 -3.77 -36.47 -7.46
N LYS A 3 -5.04 -36.64 -7.87
CA LYS A 3 -5.82 -35.64 -8.62
C LYS A 3 -6.83 -34.85 -7.77
N LEU A 4 -6.98 -35.18 -6.48
CA LEU A 4 -7.88 -34.50 -5.53
C LEU A 4 -7.16 -33.43 -4.70
N LEU A 5 -5.82 -33.42 -4.67
CA LEU A 5 -5.04 -32.38 -3.97
C LEU A 5 -4.78 -31.12 -4.81
N THR A 6 -5.10 -31.13 -6.11
CA THR A 6 -4.83 -30.00 -7.01
C THR A 6 -5.98 -28.98 -7.05
N ILE A 7 -7.17 -29.35 -6.56
CA ILE A 7 -8.36 -28.48 -6.55
C ILE A 7 -8.53 -27.75 -5.19
N LEU A 8 -7.98 -28.31 -4.10
CA LEU A 8 -8.03 -27.68 -2.77
C LEU A 8 -6.98 -26.58 -2.54
N ALA A 9 -6.05 -26.37 -3.49
CA ALA A 9 -5.05 -25.29 -3.42
C ALA A 9 -5.50 -24.02 -4.18
N THR A 10 -6.65 -24.05 -4.86
CA THR A 10 -7.12 -22.95 -5.72
C THR A 10 -8.16 -22.05 -5.06
N SER A 11 -8.55 -22.33 -3.81
CA SER A 11 -9.63 -21.61 -3.10
C SER A 11 -9.18 -20.80 -1.88
N SER A 12 -7.87 -20.63 -1.66
CA SER A 12 -7.33 -19.89 -0.50
C SER A 12 -6.30 -18.78 -0.84
N LEU A 13 -6.19 -18.39 -2.10
CA LEU A 13 -5.37 -17.25 -2.54
C LEU A 13 -6.15 -16.40 -3.56
N ALA A 14 -7.15 -15.67 -3.09
CA ALA A 14 -7.75 -14.57 -3.84
C ALA A 14 -7.76 -13.29 -3.00
N VAL A 15 -6.69 -13.10 -2.21
CA VAL A 15 -6.22 -11.80 -1.74
C VAL A 15 -4.74 -11.71 -2.07
N SER A 16 -4.42 -11.71 -3.36
CA SER A 16 -3.09 -11.38 -3.86
C SER A 16 -3.15 -11.27 -5.38
N ALA A 17 -3.26 -10.07 -5.92
CA ALA A 17 -2.79 -9.85 -7.29
C ALA A 17 -1.26 -10.00 -7.25
N PRO A 18 -0.66 -10.99 -7.95
CA PRO A 18 0.77 -11.01 -8.15
C PRO A 18 1.07 -10.12 -9.35
N LEU A 19 1.48 -8.88 -9.09
CA LEU A 19 2.21 -8.10 -10.09
C LEU A 19 3.63 -8.67 -10.16
N SER A 20 3.82 -9.74 -10.92
CA SER A 20 5.15 -10.22 -11.24
C SER A 20 5.20 -10.87 -12.63
N VAL A 21 6.13 -10.33 -13.42
CA VAL A 21 6.77 -10.88 -14.64
C VAL A 21 5.98 -10.81 -15.96
N VAL A 22 6.25 -9.75 -16.74
CA VAL A 22 6.57 -9.94 -18.17
C VAL A 22 7.76 -9.05 -18.55
N ALA A 23 8.86 -9.69 -18.93
CA ALA A 23 10.04 -9.09 -19.55
C ALA A 23 10.01 -9.30 -21.08
N CYS A 24 10.70 -8.41 -21.80
CA CYS A 24 11.08 -8.38 -23.24
C CYS A 24 10.02 -7.82 -24.22
N ASN A 25 10.30 -6.91 -25.19
CA ASN A 25 11.56 -6.44 -25.78
C ASN A 25 11.35 -5.12 -26.59
N ASN A 26 12.31 -4.19 -26.49
CA ASN A 26 12.76 -3.11 -27.41
C ASN A 26 11.80 -2.43 -28.43
N ASN A 27 11.63 -1.10 -28.33
CA ASN A 27 12.23 -0.12 -29.27
C ASN A 27 11.91 1.37 -28.93
N LYS A 28 12.97 2.12 -28.58
CA LYS A 28 13.27 3.56 -28.78
C LYS A 28 12.27 4.67 -28.37
N LYS A 29 12.74 5.47 -27.39
CA LYS A 29 12.26 6.76 -26.83
C LYS A 29 12.00 7.88 -27.86
N PRO A 30 11.32 8.96 -27.43
CA PRO A 30 12.00 10.25 -27.31
C PRO A 30 12.05 10.78 -25.87
N ASP A 31 13.21 11.35 -25.52
CA ASP A 31 13.50 12.10 -24.31
C ASP A 31 12.72 13.42 -24.24
N THR A 32 12.26 13.81 -23.03
CA THR A 32 12.41 15.15 -22.44
C THR A 32 11.95 15.12 -20.98
N THR A 33 12.85 15.50 -20.07
CA THR A 33 12.67 16.22 -18.78
C THR A 33 11.34 16.09 -18.03
N ASP A 34 11.43 15.60 -16.78
CA ASP A 34 10.39 15.03 -15.91
C ASP A 34 9.84 13.71 -16.48
N GLU A 35 10.58 12.61 -16.24
CA GLU A 35 10.13 11.25 -16.63
C GLU A 35 8.85 10.92 -15.86
N PHE A 36 7.71 11.14 -16.51
CA PHE A 36 6.40 10.62 -16.12
C PHE A 36 6.52 9.12 -15.86
N ASP A 37 6.44 8.70 -14.59
CA ASP A 37 6.48 7.29 -14.22
C ASP A 37 5.14 6.64 -14.55
N PHE A 38 5.09 6.07 -15.75
CA PHE A 38 3.90 5.48 -16.34
C PHE A 38 3.30 4.37 -15.46
N GLU A 39 4.14 3.53 -14.85
CA GLU A 39 3.68 2.40 -14.02
C GLU A 39 3.07 2.87 -12.71
N VAL A 40 3.66 3.90 -12.10
CA VAL A 40 3.11 4.52 -10.90
C VAL A 40 1.75 5.11 -11.21
N ALA A 41 1.67 5.95 -12.24
CA ALA A 41 0.42 6.57 -12.63
C ALA A 41 -0.65 5.53 -12.98
N LYS A 42 -0.27 4.42 -13.62
CA LYS A 42 -1.20 3.34 -13.99
C LYS A 42 -1.71 2.59 -12.76
N ARG A 43 -0.82 2.24 -11.82
CA ARG A 43 -1.20 1.59 -10.56
C ARG A 43 -2.08 2.50 -9.70
N ASP A 44 -1.73 3.77 -9.61
CA ASP A 44 -2.48 4.76 -8.84
C ASP A 44 -3.86 5.00 -9.48
N ALA A 45 -3.94 5.03 -10.81
CA ALA A 45 -5.20 5.05 -11.55
C ALA A 45 -6.05 3.79 -11.27
N LEU A 46 -5.49 2.58 -11.39
CA LEU A 46 -6.20 1.33 -11.09
C LEU A 46 -6.72 1.29 -9.65
N SER A 47 -5.88 1.73 -8.70
CA SER A 47 -6.23 1.83 -7.29
C SER A 47 -7.40 2.80 -7.05
N LEU A 48 -7.37 3.98 -7.68
CA LEU A 48 -8.43 4.97 -7.59
C LEU A 48 -9.72 4.49 -8.26
N ILE A 49 -9.64 3.91 -9.46
CA ILE A 49 -10.78 3.32 -10.18
C ILE A 49 -11.43 2.23 -9.34
N SER A 50 -10.62 1.32 -8.77
CA SER A 50 -11.11 0.23 -7.90
C SER A 50 -11.79 0.78 -6.65
N THR A 51 -11.24 1.85 -6.06
CA THR A 51 -11.79 2.49 -4.86
C THR A 51 -13.15 3.13 -5.16
N ILE A 52 -13.25 3.95 -6.21
CA ILE A 52 -14.51 4.60 -6.61
C ILE A 52 -15.55 3.55 -6.99
N THR A 53 -15.19 2.59 -7.83
CA THR A 53 -16.11 1.54 -8.31
C THR A 53 -16.65 0.71 -7.15
N SER A 54 -15.78 0.20 -6.27
CA SER A 54 -16.21 -0.62 -5.13
C SER A 54 -17.08 0.17 -4.15
N SER A 55 -16.78 1.45 -3.93
CA SER A 55 -17.58 2.29 -3.03
C SER A 55 -18.99 2.50 -3.55
N TYR A 56 -19.17 2.90 -4.81
CA TYR A 56 -20.50 3.12 -5.37
C TYR A 56 -21.31 1.82 -5.48
N LEU A 57 -20.66 0.71 -5.86
CA LEU A 57 -21.31 -0.60 -5.84
C LEU A 57 -21.79 -0.95 -4.42
N ASN A 58 -20.95 -0.76 -3.39
CA ASN A 58 -21.37 -0.96 -2.00
C ASN A 58 -22.55 -0.07 -1.62
N THR A 59 -22.55 1.22 -1.99
CA THR A 59 -23.66 2.14 -1.71
C THR A 59 -24.96 1.74 -2.41
N ASN A 60 -24.88 1.21 -3.64
CA ASN A 60 -26.05 0.76 -4.38
C ASN A 60 -26.59 -0.58 -3.85
N LEU A 61 -25.70 -1.50 -3.47
CA LEU A 61 -26.05 -2.88 -3.14
C LEU A 61 -26.28 -3.14 -1.65
N SER A 62 -25.73 -2.31 -0.74
CA SER A 62 -25.82 -2.55 0.71
C SER A 62 -27.26 -2.62 1.23
N LYS A 63 -28.18 -1.88 0.62
CA LYS A 63 -29.60 -1.86 0.96
C LYS A 63 -30.33 -3.17 0.69
N TYR A 64 -29.72 -4.05 -0.10
CA TYR A 64 -30.26 -5.34 -0.50
C TYR A 64 -29.53 -6.50 0.18
N TYR A 65 -28.68 -6.21 1.17
CA TYR A 65 -27.87 -7.22 1.83
C TYR A 65 -28.71 -8.18 2.69
N PHE A 66 -29.75 -7.65 3.36
CA PHE A 66 -30.79 -8.42 4.03
C PHE A 66 -32.14 -8.04 3.43
N ILE A 67 -32.86 -9.02 2.89
CA ILE A 67 -34.16 -8.84 2.24
C ILE A 67 -35.17 -9.67 3.01
N ASP A 68 -36.22 -9.02 3.52
CA ASP A 68 -37.38 -9.69 4.09
C ASP A 68 -38.27 -10.26 2.97
N GLU A 69 -38.73 -11.51 3.10
CA GLU A 69 -39.69 -12.13 2.17
C GLU A 69 -40.96 -11.28 2.01
N GLU A 70 -41.41 -10.57 3.06
CA GLU A 70 -42.61 -9.73 3.00
C GLU A 70 -42.40 -8.42 2.21
N ASP A 71 -41.18 -7.86 2.26
CA ASP A 71 -40.85 -6.59 1.60
C ASP A 71 -40.34 -6.77 0.16
N GLU A 72 -39.82 -7.95 -0.16
CA GLU A 72 -39.24 -8.30 -1.45
C GLU A 72 -40.14 -7.94 -2.67
N PRO A 73 -41.47 -8.18 -2.68
CA PRO A 73 -42.33 -7.80 -3.80
C PRO A 73 -42.33 -6.29 -4.11
N ASN A 74 -41.99 -5.45 -3.13
CA ASN A 74 -41.92 -4.00 -3.30
C ASN A 74 -40.58 -3.53 -3.89
N LEU A 75 -39.58 -4.41 -3.97
CA LEU A 75 -38.26 -4.10 -4.54
C LEU A 75 -38.26 -4.08 -6.07
N GLY A 76 -39.29 -4.64 -6.71
CA GLY A 76 -39.45 -4.64 -8.16
C GLY A 76 -38.55 -5.62 -8.90
N PHE A 77 -38.02 -6.63 -8.20
CA PHE A 77 -37.27 -7.73 -8.81
C PHE A 77 -38.21 -8.73 -9.47
N GLU A 78 -37.86 -9.16 -10.69
CA GLU A 78 -38.64 -10.19 -11.40
C GLU A 78 -38.11 -11.60 -11.09
N PHE A 79 -36.79 -11.76 -10.97
CA PHE A 79 -36.13 -13.03 -10.74
C PHE A 79 -35.73 -13.24 -9.28
N LEU A 80 -35.15 -12.22 -8.63
CA LEU A 80 -34.66 -12.24 -7.24
C LEU A 80 -35.80 -12.24 -6.23
N SER A 81 -36.56 -13.33 -6.21
CA SER A 81 -37.59 -13.62 -5.21
C SER A 81 -37.31 -14.88 -4.42
N PHE A 82 -37.70 -14.90 -3.15
CA PHE A 82 -37.57 -16.07 -2.28
C PHE A 82 -38.20 -17.29 -2.95
N GLN A 83 -39.39 -17.14 -3.56
CA GLN A 83 -40.06 -18.22 -4.28
C GLN A 83 -39.21 -18.77 -5.45
N ASN A 84 -38.69 -17.91 -6.31
CA ASN A 84 -37.88 -18.35 -7.46
C ASN A 84 -36.56 -18.98 -7.02
N LEU A 85 -35.94 -18.42 -5.98
CA LEU A 85 -34.68 -18.92 -5.44
C LEU A 85 -34.86 -20.27 -4.73
N ASP A 86 -35.93 -20.43 -3.96
CA ASP A 86 -36.29 -21.69 -3.30
C ASP A 86 -36.65 -22.78 -4.33
N GLU A 87 -37.41 -22.44 -5.38
CA GLU A 87 -37.69 -23.36 -6.47
C GLU A 87 -36.40 -23.80 -7.20
N LEU A 88 -35.47 -22.87 -7.41
CA LEU A 88 -34.18 -23.19 -8.03
C LEU A 88 -33.34 -24.14 -7.14
N ILE A 89 -33.36 -23.96 -5.82
CA ILE A 89 -32.71 -24.88 -4.88
C ILE A 89 -33.39 -26.26 -4.88
N ALA A 90 -34.72 -26.28 -4.83
CA ALA A 90 -35.51 -27.51 -4.83
C ALA A 90 -35.31 -28.34 -6.10
N THR A 91 -35.33 -27.70 -7.27
CA THR A 91 -35.10 -28.36 -8.57
C THR A 91 -33.67 -28.88 -8.74
N ASN A 92 -32.71 -28.36 -7.97
CA ASN A 92 -31.32 -28.80 -7.92
C ASN A 92 -31.02 -29.78 -6.76
N GLY A 93 -32.04 -30.46 -6.25
CA GLY A 93 -31.89 -31.54 -5.27
C GLY A 93 -32.13 -31.13 -3.82
N GLY A 94 -32.53 -29.88 -3.56
CA GLY A 94 -33.07 -29.43 -2.27
C GLY A 94 -32.08 -29.42 -1.10
N THR A 95 -30.80 -29.70 -1.35
CA THR A 95 -29.76 -29.69 -0.32
C THR A 95 -28.49 -29.07 -0.86
N GLY A 96 -28.00 -28.01 -0.20
CA GLY A 96 -26.67 -27.45 -0.43
C GLY A 96 -26.63 -26.28 -1.40
N ASP A 97 -25.46 -26.12 -2.03
CA ASP A 97 -25.11 -24.98 -2.85
C ASP A 97 -25.49 -25.16 -4.32
N VAL A 98 -26.12 -24.15 -4.93
CA VAL A 98 -26.46 -24.13 -6.37
C VAL A 98 -25.65 -23.06 -7.08
N ASN A 99 -24.79 -23.47 -8.02
CA ASN A 99 -24.06 -22.52 -8.87
C ASN A 99 -24.94 -22.09 -10.05
N ILE A 100 -25.15 -20.79 -10.20
CA ILE A 100 -25.88 -20.20 -11.32
C ILE A 100 -24.91 -20.03 -12.48
N SER A 101 -25.05 -20.88 -13.50
CA SER A 101 -24.13 -20.93 -14.64
C SER A 101 -24.35 -19.77 -15.61
N GLU A 102 -23.26 -19.15 -16.07
CA GLU A 102 -23.28 -18.08 -17.06
C GLU A 102 -24.06 -18.49 -18.33
N GLY A 103 -24.94 -17.62 -18.80
CA GLY A 103 -25.80 -17.86 -19.97
C GLY A 103 -27.07 -18.67 -19.73
N SER A 104 -27.28 -19.23 -18.52
CA SER A 104 -28.55 -19.85 -18.13
C SER A 104 -29.69 -18.82 -18.01
N GLU A 105 -30.94 -19.27 -18.01
CA GLU A 105 -32.11 -18.40 -17.79
C GLU A 105 -32.07 -17.74 -16.41
N ALA A 106 -31.72 -18.51 -15.37
CA ALA A 106 -31.49 -18.00 -14.02
C ALA A 106 -30.39 -16.93 -13.98
N TYR A 107 -29.30 -17.11 -14.72
CA TYR A 107 -28.23 -16.11 -14.81
C TYR A 107 -28.70 -14.81 -15.47
N LYS A 108 -29.53 -14.90 -16.52
CA LYS A 108 -30.07 -13.71 -17.20
C LYS A 108 -30.99 -12.91 -16.28
N GLY A 109 -31.94 -13.57 -15.62
CA GLY A 109 -32.84 -12.92 -14.67
C GLY A 109 -32.07 -12.28 -13.50
N LEU A 110 -31.14 -13.02 -12.91
CA LEU A 110 -30.21 -12.49 -11.89
C LEU A 110 -29.47 -11.25 -12.37
N SER A 111 -28.94 -11.30 -13.60
CA SER A 111 -28.16 -10.20 -14.16
C SER A 111 -29.00 -8.97 -14.43
N GLU A 112 -30.23 -9.15 -14.94
CA GLU A 112 -31.17 -8.06 -15.20
C GLU A 112 -31.57 -7.36 -13.89
N ASP A 113 -31.90 -8.10 -12.84
CA ASP A 113 -32.26 -7.53 -11.54
C ASP A 113 -31.09 -6.79 -10.88
N ILE A 114 -29.89 -7.39 -10.82
CA ILE A 114 -28.69 -6.72 -10.27
C ILE A 114 -28.28 -5.51 -11.13
N GLN A 115 -28.52 -5.54 -12.44
CA GLN A 115 -28.28 -4.39 -13.31
C GLN A 115 -29.24 -3.23 -13.09
N SER A 116 -30.48 -3.52 -12.66
CA SER A 116 -31.47 -2.48 -12.39
C SER A 116 -31.12 -1.59 -11.18
N ILE A 117 -30.34 -2.11 -10.23
CA ILE A 117 -29.99 -1.43 -8.96
C ILE A 117 -28.66 -0.66 -9.01
N ILE A 118 -27.79 -0.95 -9.97
CA ILE A 118 -26.46 -0.32 -10.05
C ILE A 118 -26.51 0.93 -10.92
N GLU A 119 -26.14 2.08 -10.35
CA GLU A 119 -26.05 3.35 -11.07
C GLU A 119 -24.75 3.47 -11.86
N TRP A 120 -24.56 2.61 -12.87
CA TRP A 120 -23.31 2.50 -13.62
C TRP A 120 -22.85 3.83 -14.26
N ASN A 121 -23.80 4.63 -14.74
CA ASN A 121 -23.50 5.95 -15.32
C ASN A 121 -22.86 6.90 -14.29
N THR A 122 -23.30 6.83 -13.03
CA THR A 122 -22.70 7.60 -11.93
C THR A 122 -21.27 7.14 -11.70
N ILE A 123 -21.05 5.83 -11.55
CA ILE A 123 -19.71 5.22 -11.35
C ILE A 123 -18.74 5.65 -12.46
N SER A 124 -19.17 5.44 -13.71
CA SER A 124 -18.38 5.75 -14.90
C SER A 124 -18.01 7.22 -14.98
N ARG A 125 -18.94 8.13 -14.63
CA ARG A 125 -18.69 9.58 -14.63
C ARG A 125 -17.71 10.01 -13.54
N GLU A 126 -17.88 9.51 -12.31
CA GLU A 126 -17.00 9.87 -11.20
C GLU A 126 -15.57 9.37 -11.41
N VAL A 127 -15.43 8.13 -11.91
CA VAL A 127 -14.12 7.60 -12.32
C VAL A 127 -13.48 8.46 -13.40
N ASN A 128 -14.23 8.79 -14.46
CA ASN A 128 -13.70 9.62 -15.53
C ASN A 128 -13.28 11.00 -15.03
N THR A 129 -14.08 11.62 -14.16
CA THR A 129 -13.76 12.94 -13.59
C THR A 129 -12.50 12.88 -12.74
N ALA A 130 -12.38 11.88 -11.86
CA ALA A 130 -11.23 11.72 -10.98
C ALA A 130 -9.92 11.46 -11.74
N ILE A 131 -9.97 10.65 -12.80
CA ILE A 131 -8.76 10.30 -13.58
C ILE A 131 -8.39 11.40 -14.59
N SER A 132 -9.38 11.97 -15.29
CA SER A 132 -9.10 12.96 -16.35
C SER A 132 -8.74 14.35 -15.83
N SER A 133 -9.13 14.69 -14.60
CA SER A 133 -8.81 15.99 -13.98
C SER A 133 -7.42 16.03 -13.33
N ASP A 134 -6.85 14.87 -13.02
CA ASP A 134 -5.48 14.76 -12.52
C ASP A 134 -4.50 14.69 -13.70
N ILE A 135 -3.60 15.67 -13.79
CA ILE A 135 -2.63 15.78 -14.89
C ILE A 135 -1.71 14.56 -14.99
N ASN A 136 -1.43 13.90 -13.87
CA ASN A 136 -0.59 12.71 -13.83
C ASN A 136 -1.40 11.46 -14.24
N LEU A 137 -2.65 11.33 -13.78
CA LEU A 137 -3.46 10.14 -14.10
C LEU A 137 -4.08 10.20 -15.51
N ALA A 138 -4.38 11.39 -16.02
CA ALA A 138 -4.88 11.55 -17.39
C ALA A 138 -3.91 11.00 -18.44
N GLY A 139 -2.61 10.96 -18.09
CA GLY A 139 -1.57 10.36 -18.89
C GLY A 139 -1.80 8.87 -19.17
N VAL A 140 -2.44 8.09 -18.30
CA VAL A 140 -2.58 6.64 -18.52
C VAL A 140 -3.85 6.22 -19.27
N LEU A 141 -4.69 7.18 -19.66
CA LEU A 141 -5.90 6.92 -20.41
C LEU A 141 -5.60 6.51 -21.86
N TYR A 142 -6.18 5.40 -22.30
CA TYR A 142 -6.17 5.01 -23.70
C TYR A 142 -7.05 5.97 -24.50
N GLU A 143 -6.47 6.65 -25.51
CA GLU A 143 -7.15 7.63 -26.36
C GLU A 143 -7.90 8.76 -25.61
N LYS A 144 -7.52 9.07 -24.36
CA LYS A 144 -8.21 10.02 -23.46
C LYS A 144 -9.69 9.69 -23.22
N GLN A 145 -10.07 8.44 -23.42
CA GLN A 145 -11.43 7.97 -23.19
C GLN A 145 -11.61 7.54 -21.74
N ASN A 146 -12.87 7.38 -21.32
CA ASN A 146 -13.21 6.84 -20.02
C ASN A 146 -12.59 5.45 -19.86
N PRO A 147 -11.90 5.15 -18.74
CA PRO A 147 -11.30 3.83 -18.54
C PRO A 147 -12.34 2.72 -18.35
N LEU A 148 -13.60 3.06 -18.03
CA LEU A 148 -14.73 2.13 -17.91
C LEU A 148 -15.60 2.15 -19.18
N GLN A 149 -15.10 1.53 -20.26
CA GLN A 149 -15.75 1.56 -21.59
C GLN A 149 -16.88 0.55 -21.78
N ASN A 150 -16.84 -0.56 -21.05
CA ASN A 150 -17.85 -1.62 -21.11
C ASN A 150 -18.68 -1.63 -19.82
N PHE A 151 -19.83 -2.30 -19.85
CA PHE A 151 -20.55 -2.68 -18.63
C PHE A 151 -19.71 -3.69 -17.81
N TYR A 152 -20.18 -3.96 -16.60
CA TYR A 152 -19.63 -5.01 -15.75
C TYR A 152 -20.30 -6.36 -16.03
N ASP A 153 -19.61 -7.44 -15.71
CA ASP A 153 -20.13 -8.81 -15.74
C ASP A 153 -20.46 -9.28 -14.32
N ILE A 154 -21.47 -10.13 -14.18
CA ILE A 154 -21.72 -10.88 -12.96
C ILE A 154 -21.06 -12.25 -13.10
N ARG A 155 -20.26 -12.66 -12.12
CA ARG A 155 -19.50 -13.91 -12.14
C ARG A 155 -19.71 -14.66 -10.84
N ASN A 156 -19.46 -15.98 -10.87
CA ASN A 156 -19.45 -16.85 -9.70
C ASN A 156 -20.73 -16.77 -8.84
N ALA A 157 -21.89 -16.57 -9.49
CA ALA A 157 -23.16 -16.50 -8.78
C ALA A 157 -23.53 -17.87 -8.18
N LYS A 158 -23.85 -17.86 -6.89
CA LYS A 158 -24.05 -19.07 -6.09
C LYS A 158 -25.15 -18.84 -5.06
N LEU A 159 -26.10 -19.76 -5.00
CA LEU A 159 -27.09 -19.84 -3.93
C LEU A 159 -26.66 -20.85 -2.87
N SER A 160 -26.92 -20.53 -1.62
CA SER A 160 -26.69 -21.39 -0.46
C SER A 160 -27.91 -21.33 0.44
N LEU A 161 -28.54 -22.49 0.70
CA LEU A 161 -29.57 -22.60 1.72
C LEU A 161 -28.89 -22.58 3.10
N LEU A 162 -29.10 -21.53 3.89
CA LEU A 162 -28.55 -21.41 5.25
C LEU A 162 -29.40 -22.21 6.25
N ASP A 163 -30.73 -22.11 6.13
CA ASP A 163 -31.75 -22.94 6.78
C ASP A 163 -33.07 -22.82 6.01
N GLU A 164 -34.13 -23.52 6.41
CA GLU A 164 -35.45 -23.47 5.75
C GLU A 164 -36.06 -22.06 5.64
N GLY A 165 -35.57 -21.10 6.44
CA GLY A 165 -36.03 -19.70 6.44
C GLY A 165 -35.04 -18.69 5.87
N ALA A 166 -33.89 -19.11 5.33
CA ALA A 166 -32.85 -18.19 4.88
C ALA A 166 -32.04 -18.73 3.68
N ILE A 167 -32.01 -17.94 2.60
CA ILE A 167 -31.25 -18.23 1.38
C ILE A 167 -30.21 -17.13 1.18
N LYS A 168 -28.96 -17.52 0.94
CA LYS A 168 -27.88 -16.60 0.59
C LYS A 168 -27.55 -16.69 -0.89
N LEU A 169 -27.48 -15.54 -1.55
CA LEU A 169 -26.93 -15.36 -2.89
C LEU A 169 -25.57 -14.66 -2.79
N SER A 170 -24.49 -15.35 -3.17
CA SER A 170 -23.16 -14.77 -3.31
C SER A 170 -22.82 -14.60 -4.79
N TYR A 171 -22.27 -13.46 -5.20
CA TYR A 171 -21.86 -13.19 -6.57
C TYR A 171 -20.68 -12.22 -6.64
N GLN A 172 -20.04 -12.13 -7.80
CA GLN A 172 -18.92 -11.23 -8.05
C GLN A 172 -19.26 -10.28 -9.20
N ILE A 173 -19.05 -8.99 -9.03
CA ILE A 173 -19.09 -8.00 -10.11
C ILE A 173 -17.68 -7.83 -10.64
N SER A 174 -17.48 -8.14 -11.92
CA SER A 174 -16.20 -7.98 -12.62
C SER A 174 -16.29 -6.82 -13.60
N THR A 175 -15.48 -5.80 -13.37
CA THR A 175 -15.44 -4.58 -14.17
C THR A 175 -14.18 -4.55 -15.02
N PRO A 176 -14.29 -4.50 -16.35
CA PRO A 176 -13.15 -4.29 -17.23
C PRO A 176 -12.71 -2.82 -17.20
N VAL A 177 -11.41 -2.60 -16.97
CA VAL A 177 -10.75 -1.31 -16.95
C VAL A 177 -9.78 -1.24 -18.11
N THR A 178 -9.99 -0.28 -19.00
CA THR A 178 -9.13 -0.01 -20.15
C THR A 178 -8.17 1.13 -19.83
N LEU A 179 -6.87 0.82 -19.83
CA LEU A 179 -5.79 1.80 -19.74
C LEU A 179 -4.83 1.60 -20.90
N ARG A 180 -3.92 2.55 -21.14
CA ARG A 180 -2.80 2.29 -22.06
C ARG A 180 -1.66 1.59 -21.32
N ASP A 181 -0.81 0.87 -22.04
CA ASP A 181 0.44 0.33 -21.52
C ASP A 181 1.63 1.27 -21.83
N GLN A 182 2.85 0.86 -21.44
CA GLN A 182 4.07 1.63 -21.74
C GLN A 182 4.36 1.76 -23.24
N ALA A 183 3.87 0.83 -24.05
CA ALA A 183 3.97 0.86 -25.50
C ALA A 183 2.86 1.72 -26.14
N PHE A 184 2.02 2.38 -25.32
CA PHE A 184 0.85 3.15 -25.73
C PHE A 184 -0.27 2.31 -26.37
N GLU A 185 -0.24 0.99 -26.16
CA GLU A 185 -1.24 0.05 -26.64
C GLU A 185 -2.38 -0.11 -25.62
N LYS A 186 -3.52 -0.63 -26.08
CA LYS A 186 -4.69 -0.87 -25.24
C LYS A 186 -4.46 -2.07 -24.32
N GLU A 187 -4.60 -1.86 -23.02
CA GLU A 187 -4.58 -2.92 -22.01
C GLU A 187 -5.90 -2.97 -21.25
N ILE A 188 -6.41 -4.19 -21.02
CA ILE A 188 -7.65 -4.43 -20.28
C ILE A 188 -7.34 -5.24 -19.02
N THR A 189 -7.55 -4.62 -17.87
CA THR A 189 -7.43 -5.26 -16.55
C THR A 189 -8.81 -5.39 -15.93
N HIS A 190 -9.06 -6.42 -15.13
CA HIS A 190 -10.35 -6.58 -14.45
C HIS A 190 -10.20 -6.25 -12.97
N ILE A 191 -11.09 -5.41 -12.45
CA ILE A 191 -11.31 -5.25 -11.01
C ILE A 191 -12.54 -6.07 -10.63
N ALA A 192 -12.50 -6.72 -9.47
CA ALA A 192 -13.55 -7.62 -9.02
C ALA A 192 -13.97 -7.30 -7.59
N SER A 193 -15.28 -7.28 -7.35
CA SER A 193 -15.89 -7.03 -6.04
C SER A 193 -16.92 -8.12 -5.74
N ASN A 194 -16.84 -8.73 -4.56
CA ASN A 194 -17.75 -9.80 -4.14
C ASN A 194 -18.90 -9.20 -3.32
N PHE A 195 -20.10 -9.72 -3.53
CA PHE A 195 -21.32 -9.26 -2.88
C PHE A 195 -22.15 -10.45 -2.40
N GLU A 196 -22.98 -10.19 -1.40
CA GLU A 196 -23.92 -11.15 -0.86
C GLU A 196 -25.29 -10.48 -0.66
N MET A 197 -26.35 -11.24 -0.88
CA MET A 197 -27.75 -10.89 -0.56
C MET A 197 -28.35 -12.06 0.22
N ASN A 198 -29.00 -11.78 1.34
CA ASN A 198 -29.62 -12.77 2.19
C ASN A 198 -31.14 -12.56 2.16
N PHE A 199 -31.87 -13.53 1.62
CA PHE A 199 -33.32 -13.55 1.58
C PHE A 199 -33.82 -14.31 2.80
N ILE A 200 -34.59 -13.64 3.66
CA ILE A 200 -34.95 -14.11 5.00
C ILE A 200 -36.47 -14.10 5.14
N ARG A 201 -37.01 -15.26 5.49
CA ARG A 201 -38.43 -15.48 5.76
C ARG A 201 -38.81 -15.30 7.23
N ILE A 202 -37.81 -15.32 8.10
CA ILE A 202 -38.00 -15.27 9.55
C ILE A 202 -38.49 -13.86 9.89
N PRO A 203 -39.69 -13.72 10.51
CA PRO A 203 -40.27 -12.41 10.77
C PRO A 203 -39.32 -11.48 11.52
N ASP A 204 -39.29 -10.22 11.09
CA ASP A 204 -38.51 -9.11 11.66
C ASP A 204 -36.97 -9.27 11.61
N LEU A 205 -36.43 -10.47 11.35
CA LEU A 205 -34.99 -10.75 11.42
C LEU A 205 -34.18 -9.97 10.37
N ALA A 206 -34.68 -9.82 9.15
CA ALA A 206 -34.00 -9.03 8.12
C ALA A 206 -33.87 -7.55 8.53
N THR A 207 -34.93 -7.01 9.12
CA THR A 207 -34.98 -5.64 9.64
C THR A 207 -34.00 -5.49 10.82
N GLU A 208 -34.03 -6.41 11.78
CA GLU A 208 -33.12 -6.40 12.94
C GLU A 208 -31.63 -6.46 12.53
N LEU A 209 -31.29 -7.31 11.56
CA LEU A 209 -29.93 -7.42 11.03
C LEU A 209 -29.49 -6.15 10.29
N SER A 210 -30.41 -5.53 9.55
CA SER A 210 -30.16 -4.26 8.85
C SER A 210 -29.93 -3.12 9.84
N GLU A 211 -30.81 -2.99 10.85
CA GLU A 211 -30.66 -1.98 11.91
C GLU A 211 -29.35 -2.16 12.68
N LEU A 212 -28.97 -3.40 13.00
CA LEU A 212 -27.70 -3.70 13.64
C LEU A 212 -26.51 -3.30 12.77
N SER A 213 -26.53 -3.65 11.48
CA SER A 213 -25.49 -3.27 10.52
C SER A 213 -25.33 -1.74 10.44
N ASP A 214 -26.44 -1.02 10.28
CA ASP A 214 -26.44 0.45 10.20
C ASP A 214 -25.90 1.10 11.48
N LYS A 215 -26.26 0.53 12.63
CA LYS A 215 -25.78 1.00 13.93
C LYS A 215 -24.28 0.78 14.10
N ILE A 216 -23.77 -0.40 13.70
CA ILE A 216 -22.32 -0.68 13.70
C ILE A 216 -21.60 0.32 12.79
N GLN A 217 -22.07 0.53 11.56
CA GLN A 217 -21.45 1.47 10.61
C GLN A 217 -21.46 2.91 11.15
N THR A 218 -22.57 3.34 11.74
CA THR A 218 -22.72 4.68 12.34
C THR A 218 -21.75 4.87 13.50
N GLU A 219 -21.66 3.89 14.41
CA GLU A 219 -20.74 3.94 15.55
C GLU A 219 -19.27 3.92 15.09
N LEU A 220 -18.90 3.09 14.12
CA LEU A 220 -17.56 3.06 13.53
C LEU A 220 -17.17 4.40 12.89
N ALA A 221 -18.13 5.12 12.32
CA ALA A 221 -17.91 6.44 11.74
C ALA A 221 -17.85 7.58 12.78
N SER A 222 -18.36 7.36 14.00
CA SER A 222 -18.39 8.36 15.07
C SER A 222 -17.00 8.71 15.60
N SER A 223 -16.83 9.91 16.17
CA SER A 223 -15.57 10.32 16.79
C SER A 223 -15.13 9.41 17.95
N GLN A 224 -16.07 8.70 18.59
CA GLN A 224 -15.81 7.76 19.66
C GLN A 224 -15.00 6.53 19.20
N PHE A 225 -15.26 6.00 18.01
CA PHE A 225 -14.59 4.78 17.52
C PHE A 225 -13.69 5.02 16.30
N ALA A 226 -14.04 5.96 15.41
CA ALA A 226 -13.24 6.27 14.23
C ALA A 226 -11.77 6.56 14.59
N ASN A 227 -11.52 7.13 15.78
CA ASN A 227 -10.21 7.53 16.24
C ASN A 227 -9.45 6.50 17.09
N LYS A 228 -10.01 5.29 17.27
CA LYS A 228 -9.40 4.25 18.12
C LYS A 228 -8.51 3.25 17.37
N PHE A 229 -8.63 3.17 16.05
CA PHE A 229 -7.91 2.19 15.26
C PHE A 229 -6.44 2.60 15.07
N GLU A 230 -5.54 1.69 15.41
CA GLU A 230 -4.09 1.90 15.31
C GLU A 230 -3.31 0.58 15.22
N PHE A 231 -2.07 0.70 14.78
CA PHE A 231 -1.05 -0.34 14.87
C PHE A 231 0.33 0.29 15.02
N ILE A 232 1.28 -0.46 15.59
CA ILE A 232 2.64 0.03 15.84
C ILE A 232 3.57 -0.50 14.75
N SER A 233 4.20 0.39 14.00
CA SER A 233 5.24 0.05 13.03
C SER A 233 6.14 1.24 12.73
N ASP A 234 7.44 0.99 12.66
CA ASP A 234 8.46 1.97 12.27
C ASP A 234 8.83 1.88 10.79
N SER A 235 8.21 0.96 10.05
CA SER A 235 8.52 0.70 8.65
C SER A 235 7.94 1.76 7.73
N GLY A 236 8.77 2.16 6.78
CA GLY A 236 8.41 3.03 5.66
C GLY A 236 7.76 2.40 4.47
N ASP A 237 7.93 1.09 4.37
CA ASP A 237 7.48 0.33 3.24
C ASP A 237 5.96 0.23 3.29
N ALA A 238 5.27 1.06 2.52
CA ALA A 238 3.81 1.13 2.54
C ALA A 238 3.13 -0.22 2.27
N LEU A 239 3.73 -1.10 1.44
CA LEU A 239 3.15 -2.41 1.14
C LEU A 239 3.39 -3.41 2.26
N LYS A 240 4.63 -3.51 2.74
CA LYS A 240 4.98 -4.36 3.90
C LYS A 240 4.18 -3.94 5.12
N THR A 241 4.07 -2.63 5.36
CA THR A 241 3.31 -2.06 6.46
C THR A 241 1.80 -2.30 6.31
N ALA A 242 1.24 -2.20 5.09
CA ALA A 242 -0.15 -2.58 4.83
C ALA A 242 -0.41 -4.05 5.17
N GLN A 243 0.45 -4.97 4.70
CA GLN A 243 0.32 -6.40 5.02
C GLN A 243 0.47 -6.67 6.52
N PHE A 244 1.48 -6.07 7.15
CA PHE A 244 1.72 -6.19 8.59
C PHE A 244 0.51 -5.74 9.42
N SER A 245 -0.14 -4.63 9.02
CA SER A 245 -1.29 -4.07 9.74
C SER A 245 -2.54 -4.97 9.73
N GLN A 246 -2.65 -5.92 8.80
CA GLN A 246 -3.79 -6.85 8.72
C GLN A 246 -3.81 -7.84 9.90
N THR A 247 -2.65 -8.13 10.50
CA THR A 247 -2.53 -9.08 11.62
C THR A 247 -2.04 -8.44 12.92
N ASN A 248 -1.55 -7.21 12.88
CA ASN A 248 -0.93 -6.53 14.03
C ASN A 248 -1.63 -5.21 14.40
N SER A 249 -2.87 -5.01 13.96
CA SER A 249 -3.71 -3.87 14.37
C SER A 249 -4.65 -4.23 15.51
N ASN A 250 -5.15 -3.21 16.19
CA ASN A 250 -6.12 -3.35 17.27
C ASN A 250 -7.59 -3.46 16.78
N VAL A 251 -7.83 -3.69 15.48
CA VAL A 251 -9.19 -3.72 14.90
C VAL A 251 -10.11 -4.67 15.66
N GLY A 252 -9.67 -5.90 15.95
CA GLY A 252 -10.49 -6.87 16.68
C GLY A 252 -10.84 -6.41 18.11
N GLU A 253 -9.92 -5.71 18.79
CA GLU A 253 -10.16 -5.16 20.14
C GLU A 253 -11.20 -4.04 20.08
N VAL A 254 -11.07 -3.12 19.12
CA VAL A 254 -12.02 -2.00 18.95
C VAL A 254 -13.40 -2.50 18.54
N PHE A 255 -13.50 -3.50 17.66
CA PHE A 255 -14.78 -4.12 17.31
C PHE A 255 -15.42 -4.82 18.51
N ASN A 256 -14.66 -5.56 19.32
CA ASN A 256 -15.17 -6.13 20.56
C ASN A 256 -15.71 -5.06 21.52
N GLU A 257 -14.98 -3.95 21.68
CA GLU A 257 -15.41 -2.83 22.51
C GLU A 257 -16.71 -2.21 21.99
N LEU A 258 -16.79 -1.96 20.68
CA LEU A 258 -17.99 -1.42 20.03
C LEU A 258 -19.20 -2.31 20.28
N LEU A 259 -19.07 -3.61 19.99
CA LEU A 259 -20.16 -4.57 20.13
C LEU A 259 -20.62 -4.74 21.58
N THR A 260 -19.71 -4.61 22.56
CA THR A 260 -20.05 -4.63 23.99
C THR A 260 -20.84 -3.39 24.41
N ASN A 261 -20.59 -2.25 23.75
CA ASN A 261 -21.25 -0.98 24.04
C ASN A 261 -22.58 -0.80 23.31
N LEU A 262 -22.84 -1.60 22.27
CA LEU A 262 -24.14 -1.58 21.61
C LEU A 262 -25.23 -2.07 22.58
N PRO A 263 -26.41 -1.43 22.60
CA PRO A 263 -27.56 -1.93 23.36
C PRO A 263 -27.82 -3.39 23.01
N SER A 264 -28.25 -4.19 24.00
CA SER A 264 -28.61 -5.59 23.78
C SER A 264 -29.52 -5.69 22.57
N ILE A 265 -29.03 -6.43 21.59
CA ILE A 265 -29.82 -6.90 20.45
C ILE A 265 -30.81 -7.95 21.01
N ASP A 266 -31.82 -8.34 20.23
CA ASP A 266 -32.70 -9.46 20.56
C ASP A 266 -31.91 -10.63 21.20
N ASN A 267 -32.46 -11.26 22.23
CA ASN A 267 -31.79 -12.32 22.99
C ASN A 267 -31.36 -13.52 22.14
N ASN A 268 -31.88 -13.64 20.92
CA ASN A 268 -31.56 -14.70 19.96
C ASN A 268 -30.40 -14.33 19.03
N LEU A 269 -29.88 -13.10 19.07
CA LEU A 269 -28.78 -12.65 18.22
C LEU A 269 -27.49 -12.51 19.04
N THR A 270 -26.42 -13.10 18.54
CA THR A 270 -25.07 -12.97 19.13
C THR A 270 -24.06 -12.63 18.05
N THR A 271 -23.15 -11.70 18.32
CA THR A 271 -22.11 -11.31 17.36
C THR A 271 -20.85 -12.17 17.54
N ASP A 272 -20.20 -12.49 16.43
CA ASP A 272 -18.94 -13.24 16.40
C ASP A 272 -17.89 -12.49 15.58
N VAL A 273 -16.84 -12.05 16.27
CA VAL A 273 -15.68 -11.35 15.70
C VAL A 273 -14.48 -12.27 15.49
N SER A 274 -14.57 -13.56 15.88
CA SER A 274 -13.43 -14.48 15.85
C SER A 274 -12.93 -14.76 14.42
N GLN A 275 -13.77 -14.51 13.42
CA GLN A 275 -13.48 -14.73 12.01
C GLN A 275 -13.19 -13.45 11.22
N LEU A 276 -13.02 -12.31 11.89
CA LEU A 276 -12.73 -11.03 11.23
C LEU A 276 -11.52 -11.17 10.30
N THR A 277 -11.68 -10.69 9.06
CA THR A 277 -10.60 -10.58 8.09
C THR A 277 -10.39 -9.12 7.74
N ILE A 278 -9.12 -8.74 7.62
CA ILE A 278 -8.72 -7.36 7.39
C ILE A 278 -7.91 -7.32 6.10
N SER A 279 -8.31 -6.44 5.17
CA SER A 279 -7.43 -6.02 4.10
C SER A 279 -7.10 -4.55 4.27
N SER A 280 -5.82 -4.21 4.10
CA SER A 280 -5.30 -2.89 4.41
C SER A 280 -4.65 -2.28 3.19
N GLN A 281 -4.81 -0.97 3.05
CA GLN A 281 -4.24 -0.19 1.98
C GLN A 281 -3.71 1.14 2.52
N TYR A 282 -2.60 1.58 1.95
CA TYR A 282 -1.99 2.85 2.29
C TYR A 282 -2.81 4.05 1.78
N LEU A 283 -2.99 5.08 2.61
CA LEU A 283 -3.73 6.31 2.25
C LEU A 283 -2.89 7.60 2.35
N ALA A 284 -2.06 7.73 3.39
CA ALA A 284 -1.19 8.89 3.64
C ALA A 284 -0.06 8.55 4.66
N ASN A 285 1.17 9.02 4.47
CA ASN A 285 2.34 8.77 5.32
C ASN A 285 3.34 9.91 5.13
N ASN A 286 4.03 10.26 6.21
CA ASN A 286 5.03 11.31 6.24
C ASN A 286 6.36 10.97 5.55
N VAL A 287 6.68 9.68 5.31
CA VAL A 287 8.03 9.29 4.87
C VAL A 287 8.20 9.09 3.37
N THR A 288 7.14 9.09 2.59
CA THR A 288 7.20 8.88 1.13
C THR A 288 6.70 10.07 0.33
N ASP A 289 6.37 11.19 1.00
CA ASP A 289 5.90 12.40 0.34
C ASP A 289 7.05 13.11 -0.39
N SER A 290 6.74 13.56 -1.61
CA SER A 290 7.52 14.41 -2.48
C SER A 290 8.10 15.70 -1.85
N THR A 291 7.63 16.06 -0.67
CA THR A 291 8.05 17.27 0.05
C THR A 291 8.96 16.97 1.25
N SER A 292 9.33 15.71 1.49
CA SER A 292 10.08 15.25 2.68
C SER A 292 11.52 15.75 2.80
N GLY A 293 11.96 16.64 1.91
CA GLY A 293 13.27 17.26 1.93
C GLY A 293 14.25 16.60 0.97
N TYR A 294 15.29 17.34 0.61
CA TYR A 294 16.38 16.86 -0.22
C TYR A 294 17.71 17.05 0.49
N ILE A 295 18.67 16.14 0.27
CA ILE A 295 20.01 16.28 0.84
C ILE A 295 20.67 17.52 0.25
N GLY A 296 21.21 18.39 1.11
CA GLY A 296 22.07 19.46 0.67
C GLY A 296 23.33 18.87 0.01
N THR A 297 23.66 19.30 -1.20
CA THR A 297 24.90 18.86 -1.86
C THR A 297 26.09 19.54 -1.18
N HIS A 298 26.99 18.76 -0.59
CA HIS A 298 28.20 19.27 0.07
C HIS A 298 29.44 18.75 -0.64
N GLU A 299 30.34 19.65 -0.99
CA GLU A 299 31.59 19.28 -1.64
C GLU A 299 32.51 18.54 -0.67
N TRP A 300 32.83 17.28 -0.96
CA TRP A 300 33.70 16.45 -0.11
C TRP A 300 35.09 17.05 0.12
N SER A 301 35.58 17.85 -0.84
CA SER A 301 36.86 18.56 -0.72
C SER A 301 36.80 19.80 0.19
N ASN A 302 35.62 20.25 0.59
CA ASN A 302 35.48 21.45 1.41
C ASN A 302 35.64 21.14 2.90
N ASP A 303 36.90 21.05 3.35
CA ASP A 303 37.24 20.84 4.77
C ASP A 303 36.86 22.02 5.69
N SER A 304 36.42 23.15 5.14
CA SER A 304 35.90 24.27 5.95
C SER A 304 34.43 24.08 6.35
N ASP A 305 33.71 23.14 5.71
CA ASP A 305 32.36 22.78 6.09
C ASP A 305 32.40 21.77 7.25
N SER A 306 31.86 22.15 8.42
CA SER A 306 31.80 21.28 9.59
C SER A 306 31.00 20.01 9.32
N ARG A 307 30.04 20.05 8.39
CA ARG A 307 29.25 18.88 8.00
C ARG A 307 30.10 17.85 7.29
N VAL A 308 30.91 18.29 6.33
CA VAL A 308 31.87 17.43 5.60
C VAL A 308 32.89 16.85 6.58
N THR A 309 33.39 17.68 7.50
CA THR A 309 34.35 17.25 8.52
C THR A 309 33.76 16.15 9.42
N ASN A 310 32.54 16.32 9.91
CA ASN A 310 31.86 15.33 10.76
C ASN A 310 31.62 14.00 10.03
N ILE A 311 31.24 14.06 8.74
CA ILE A 311 31.07 12.85 7.92
C ILE A 311 32.41 12.12 7.74
N LYS A 312 33.50 12.84 7.45
CA LYS A 312 34.85 12.25 7.38
C LYS A 312 35.29 11.67 8.72
N ASP A 313 34.97 12.36 9.81
CA ASP A 313 35.28 11.91 11.16
C ASP A 313 34.56 10.59 11.49
N TYR A 314 33.37 10.33 10.95
CA TYR A 314 32.67 9.05 11.14
C TYR A 314 33.16 7.93 10.22
N PHE A 315 33.17 8.18 8.90
CA PHE A 315 33.43 7.14 7.91
C PHE A 315 34.92 6.79 7.79
N ILE A 316 35.81 7.77 7.99
CA ILE A 316 37.24 7.61 7.70
C ILE A 316 38.07 7.56 8.98
N ARG A 317 37.87 8.55 9.87
CA ARG A 317 38.79 8.78 11.00
C ARG A 317 38.32 8.17 12.32
N ASN A 318 37.11 7.63 12.37
CA ASN A 318 36.48 7.05 13.58
C ASN A 318 36.52 7.96 14.82
N LYS A 319 36.37 9.28 14.63
CA LYS A 319 36.41 10.28 15.71
C LYS A 319 35.04 10.60 16.32
N ILE A 320 33.97 10.26 15.61
CA ILE A 320 32.58 10.45 16.05
C ILE A 320 31.82 9.13 15.87
N SER A 321 30.91 8.82 16.80
CA SER A 321 30.08 7.61 16.71
C SER A 321 28.89 7.81 15.78
N SER A 322 28.26 6.71 15.35
CA SER A 322 26.99 6.76 14.60
C SER A 322 25.88 7.41 15.43
N ASP A 323 25.81 7.14 16.73
CA ASP A 323 24.83 7.71 17.66
C ASP A 323 24.94 9.24 17.80
N GLU A 324 26.16 9.76 17.84
CA GLU A 324 26.41 11.20 17.96
C GLU A 324 26.14 11.89 16.62
N LEU A 325 26.69 11.35 15.53
CA LEU A 325 26.52 11.92 14.21
C LEU A 325 25.05 11.88 13.75
N SER A 326 24.31 10.82 14.07
CA SER A 326 22.90 10.70 13.68
C SER A 326 22.05 11.82 14.28
N LYS A 327 22.26 12.17 15.55
CA LYS A 327 21.57 13.28 16.22
C LYS A 327 21.93 14.64 15.62
N ILE A 328 23.19 14.83 15.23
CA ILE A 328 23.62 16.07 14.56
C ILE A 328 22.93 16.20 13.20
N ILE A 329 22.89 15.13 12.42
CA ILE A 329 22.27 15.11 11.09
C ILE A 329 20.76 15.27 11.18
N ALA A 330 20.11 14.51 12.06
CA ALA A 330 18.67 14.41 12.19
C ALA A 330 18.05 15.63 12.90
N ALA A 331 18.86 16.51 13.48
CA ALA A 331 18.37 17.74 14.09
C ALA A 331 17.62 18.61 13.05
N ASN A 332 16.47 19.15 13.45
CA ASN A 332 15.71 20.10 12.64
C ASN A 332 16.61 21.28 12.23
N TYR A 333 16.59 21.62 10.94
CA TYR A 333 17.43 22.67 10.37
C TYR A 333 18.95 22.45 10.51
N SER A 334 19.42 21.19 10.64
CA SER A 334 20.85 20.86 10.74
C SER A 334 21.69 21.32 9.52
N GLY A 335 21.03 21.59 8.40
CA GLY A 335 21.68 21.91 7.13
C GLY A 335 22.31 20.69 6.44
N TYR A 336 22.24 19.50 7.04
CA TYR A 336 22.57 18.24 6.37
C TYR A 336 21.42 17.82 5.44
N VAL A 337 20.19 17.93 5.95
CA VAL A 337 18.95 17.70 5.21
C VAL A 337 18.27 19.04 4.96
N LYS A 338 17.94 19.35 3.70
CA LYS A 338 17.11 20.50 3.38
C LYS A 338 15.66 20.07 3.37
N GLU A 339 14.91 20.46 4.38
CA GLU A 339 13.52 20.05 4.56
C GLU A 339 12.59 21.20 4.13
N SER A 340 11.51 20.90 3.40
CA SER A 340 10.41 21.86 3.34
C SER A 340 9.56 21.68 4.57
N GLN A 341 9.45 22.73 5.37
CA GLN A 341 8.66 22.71 6.58
C GLN A 341 7.18 22.46 6.24
N PRO A 342 6.54 21.45 6.84
CA PRO A 342 5.11 21.24 6.67
C PRO A 342 4.33 22.46 7.14
N LYS A 343 3.19 22.71 6.50
CA LYS A 343 2.25 23.72 6.98
C LYS A 343 1.91 23.41 8.45
N ASP A 344 1.87 24.45 9.27
CA ASP A 344 1.51 24.38 10.69
C ASP A 344 2.51 23.63 11.60
N PHE A 345 3.68 23.20 11.09
CA PHE A 345 4.77 22.71 11.94
C PHE A 345 5.29 23.84 12.84
N PRO A 346 5.44 23.65 14.16
CA PRO A 346 5.85 24.70 15.08
C PRO A 346 7.28 25.20 14.79
N ASN A 347 7.42 26.50 14.51
CA ASN A 347 8.71 27.13 14.16
C ASN A 347 9.76 27.07 15.28
N THR A 348 9.35 26.89 16.55
CA THR A 348 10.26 26.89 17.70
C THR A 348 9.72 26.00 18.82
N GLY A 349 10.60 25.22 19.46
CA GLY A 349 10.34 24.57 20.75
C GLY A 349 9.87 23.11 20.71
N ASP A 350 9.56 22.56 19.52
CA ASP A 350 9.31 21.12 19.39
C ASP A 350 10.62 20.37 19.12
N THR A 351 11.11 19.67 20.14
CA THR A 351 12.30 18.82 20.08
C THR A 351 11.96 17.33 19.93
N THR A 352 10.68 16.98 19.94
CA THR A 352 10.20 15.59 19.86
C THR A 352 9.69 15.24 18.47
N SER A 353 9.36 16.24 17.65
CA SER A 353 8.99 16.04 16.24
C SER A 353 10.14 16.34 15.29
N SER A 354 10.41 15.43 14.35
CA SER A 354 11.31 15.71 13.23
C SER A 354 10.56 16.42 12.11
N ILE A 355 11.17 17.44 11.51
CA ILE A 355 10.62 18.08 10.31
C ILE A 355 10.60 17.09 9.15
N ALA A 356 11.59 16.20 9.00
CA ALA A 356 11.59 15.15 7.98
C ALA A 356 10.50 14.10 8.20
N MET A 357 10.24 13.72 9.46
CA MET A 357 9.26 12.69 9.82
C MET A 357 8.43 13.19 11.00
N SER A 358 7.21 13.67 10.75
CA SER A 358 6.28 14.09 11.82
C SER A 358 4.82 13.91 11.44
N VAL A 359 3.94 13.99 12.45
CA VAL A 359 2.48 14.00 12.28
C VAL A 359 2.01 15.11 11.34
N TYR A 360 2.67 16.28 11.34
CA TYR A 360 2.32 17.41 10.46
C TYR A 360 2.48 17.07 8.97
N ARG A 361 3.46 16.22 8.63
CA ARG A 361 3.59 15.68 7.26
C ARG A 361 2.50 14.67 6.93
N THR A 362 2.11 13.83 7.89
CA THR A 362 0.99 12.91 7.72
C THR A 362 -0.29 13.70 7.42
N LEU A 363 -0.55 14.75 8.19
CA LEU A 363 -1.66 15.68 7.99
C LEU A 363 -1.60 16.39 6.63
N TYR A 364 -0.42 16.88 6.23
CA TYR A 364 -0.24 17.46 4.90
C TYR A 364 -0.55 16.45 3.80
N SER A 365 -0.03 15.22 3.91
CA SER A 365 -0.28 14.13 2.96
C SER A 365 -1.76 13.77 2.88
N MET A 366 -2.48 13.71 4.01
CA MET A 366 -3.94 13.54 4.05
C MET A 366 -4.65 14.69 3.34
N SER A 367 -4.16 15.93 3.52
CA SER A 367 -4.77 17.13 2.93
C SER A 367 -4.62 17.21 1.41
N ILE A 368 -3.68 16.47 0.80
CA ILE A 368 -3.50 16.40 -0.66
C ILE A 368 -3.96 15.06 -1.26
N SER A 369 -4.12 14.01 -0.45
CA SER A 369 -4.58 12.69 -0.91
C SER A 369 -6.06 12.70 -1.29
N ALA A 370 -6.34 12.70 -2.59
CA ALA A 370 -7.71 12.58 -3.13
C ALA A 370 -8.38 11.28 -2.68
N ARG A 371 -7.60 10.17 -2.63
CA ARG A 371 -8.09 8.88 -2.13
C ARG A 371 -8.57 8.98 -0.70
N PHE A 372 -7.75 9.53 0.21
CA PHE A 372 -8.14 9.70 1.62
C PHE A 372 -9.42 10.53 1.75
N LYS A 373 -9.50 11.68 1.08
CA LYS A 373 -10.68 12.57 1.13
C LYS A 373 -11.95 11.89 0.64
N ASN A 374 -11.87 11.18 -0.49
CA ASN A 374 -13.02 10.49 -1.05
C ASN A 374 -13.52 9.41 -0.10
N MET A 375 -12.62 8.62 0.49
CA MET A 375 -13.00 7.58 1.44
C MET A 375 -13.59 8.17 2.72
N LEU A 376 -13.01 9.27 3.25
CA LEU A 376 -13.53 9.93 4.45
C LEU A 376 -14.95 10.44 4.24
N ALA A 377 -15.21 11.06 3.07
CA ALA A 377 -16.54 11.55 2.69
C ALA A 377 -17.54 10.41 2.49
N GLN A 378 -17.12 9.29 1.89
CA GLN A 378 -17.97 8.13 1.60
C GLN A 378 -18.41 7.40 2.87
N THR A 379 -17.51 7.22 3.84
CA THR A 379 -17.85 6.54 5.09
C THR A 379 -18.50 7.46 6.11
N GLY A 380 -18.56 8.77 5.85
CA GLY A 380 -19.00 9.77 6.83
C GLY A 380 -18.15 9.77 8.11
N SER A 381 -16.91 9.27 8.04
CA SER A 381 -16.09 9.02 9.22
C SER A 381 -15.58 10.33 9.80
N GLN A 382 -15.62 10.44 11.13
CA GLN A 382 -15.07 11.54 11.92
C GLN A 382 -13.61 11.28 12.31
N PHE A 383 -12.88 10.51 11.50
CA PHE A 383 -11.44 10.29 11.70
C PHE A 383 -10.68 11.61 11.60
N GLU A 384 -9.88 11.91 12.62
CA GLU A 384 -9.06 13.10 12.71
C GLU A 384 -7.75 12.81 13.47
N ILE A 385 -6.74 13.64 13.26
CA ILE A 385 -5.48 13.58 14.01
C ILE A 385 -5.22 14.97 14.60
N ASP A 386 -5.14 15.05 15.92
CA ASP A 386 -4.71 16.20 16.70
C ASP A 386 -3.19 16.19 16.92
N ALA A 387 -2.47 16.97 16.10
CA ALA A 387 -1.02 17.14 16.24
C ALA A 387 -0.56 17.78 17.57
N ASN A 388 -1.49 18.31 18.39
CA ASN A 388 -1.17 18.85 19.72
C ASN A 388 -1.14 17.76 20.80
N ASP A 389 -1.78 16.61 20.58
CA ASP A 389 -1.69 15.46 21.48
C ASP A 389 -0.31 14.79 21.35
N ASN A 390 0.36 14.60 22.48
CA ASN A 390 1.69 13.98 22.52
C ASN A 390 1.68 12.51 22.04
N GLU A 391 0.59 11.76 22.27
CA GLU A 391 0.50 10.39 21.76
C GLU A 391 0.29 10.36 20.25
N GLU A 392 -0.37 11.38 19.68
CA GLU A 392 -0.60 11.47 18.25
C GLU A 392 0.58 12.05 17.47
N LYS A 393 1.52 12.73 18.13
CA LYS A 393 2.81 13.10 17.53
C LYS A 393 3.64 11.90 17.07
N ARG A 394 3.33 10.69 17.55
CA ARG A 394 3.93 9.42 17.13
C ARG A 394 3.32 8.87 15.83
N VAL A 395 2.28 9.51 15.29
CA VAL A 395 1.64 9.05 14.05
C VAL A 395 2.51 9.38 12.84
N VAL A 396 2.90 8.34 12.12
CA VAL A 396 3.73 8.43 10.91
C VAL A 396 2.95 8.08 9.64
N GLY A 397 1.78 7.46 9.76
CA GLY A 397 0.94 7.14 8.61
C GLY A 397 -0.51 6.86 8.95
N VAL A 398 -1.32 6.79 7.90
CA VAL A 398 -2.75 6.46 7.92
C VAL A 398 -3.03 5.41 6.86
N PHE A 399 -3.65 4.34 7.30
CA PHE A 399 -4.05 3.20 6.49
C PHE A 399 -5.56 3.07 6.49
N GLY A 400 -6.08 2.67 5.35
CA GLY A 400 -7.45 2.28 5.15
C GLY A 400 -7.62 0.79 5.35
N MET A 401 -8.58 0.37 6.15
CA MET A 401 -8.81 -1.04 6.43
C MET A 401 -10.25 -1.42 6.10
N LYS A 402 -10.40 -2.41 5.22
CA LYS A 402 -11.65 -3.13 5.00
C LYS A 402 -11.73 -4.29 5.97
N VAL A 403 -12.80 -4.32 6.75
CA VAL A 403 -13.07 -5.32 7.78
C VAL A 403 -14.26 -6.16 7.33
N ASN A 404 -14.00 -7.44 7.07
CA ASN A 404 -14.94 -8.42 6.56
C ASN A 404 -15.14 -9.57 7.56
N ASN A 405 -16.10 -10.45 7.29
CA ASN A 405 -16.37 -11.66 8.09
C ASN A 405 -16.72 -11.36 9.56
N LEU A 406 -17.43 -10.26 9.79
CA LEU A 406 -18.16 -10.06 11.04
C LEU A 406 -19.46 -10.85 10.94
N PHE A 407 -19.72 -11.76 11.87
CA PHE A 407 -20.94 -12.59 11.82
C PHE A 407 -21.92 -12.23 12.92
N VAL A 408 -23.21 -12.40 12.62
CA VAL A 408 -24.31 -12.42 13.57
C VAL A 408 -24.93 -13.81 13.53
N ASN A 409 -24.92 -14.47 14.67
CA ASN A 409 -25.48 -15.79 14.88
C ASN A 409 -26.89 -15.65 15.46
N TYR A 410 -27.88 -16.09 14.69
CA TYR A 410 -29.28 -16.19 15.09
C TYR A 410 -29.58 -17.56 15.65
N GLN A 411 -30.06 -17.62 16.89
CA GLN A 411 -30.53 -18.81 17.56
C GLN A 411 -32.03 -18.95 17.35
N ASN A 412 -32.46 -19.93 16.55
CA ASN A 412 -33.87 -20.09 16.25
C ASN A 412 -34.66 -20.52 17.52
N PRO A 413 -35.66 -19.74 17.98
CA PRO A 413 -36.44 -20.08 19.18
C PRO A 413 -37.23 -21.38 19.04
N ASN A 414 -37.66 -21.70 17.81
CA ASN A 414 -38.41 -22.91 17.50
C ASN A 414 -37.49 -24.14 17.36
N PHE A 415 -36.20 -23.92 17.10
CA PHE A 415 -35.18 -24.95 16.97
C PHE A 415 -33.90 -24.55 17.70
N PRO A 416 -33.85 -24.68 19.04
CA PRO A 416 -32.74 -24.18 19.87
C PRO A 416 -31.37 -24.82 19.59
N ASP A 417 -31.33 -25.93 18.84
CA ASP A 417 -30.08 -26.58 18.42
C ASP A 417 -29.57 -26.07 17.06
N LYS A 418 -30.32 -25.21 16.37
CA LYS A 418 -29.96 -24.63 15.07
C LYS A 418 -29.55 -23.17 15.23
N THR A 419 -28.31 -22.88 14.85
CA THR A 419 -27.80 -21.51 14.74
C THR A 419 -27.59 -21.18 13.27
N ILE A 420 -28.11 -20.03 12.83
CA ILE A 420 -27.91 -19.50 11.49
C ILE A 420 -26.91 -18.36 11.58
N SER A 421 -25.80 -18.44 10.85
CA SER A 421 -24.77 -17.40 10.82
C SER A 421 -24.96 -16.51 9.59
N PHE A 422 -25.20 -15.22 9.83
CA PHE A 422 -25.25 -14.19 8.80
C PHE A 422 -23.96 -13.38 8.84
N ALA A 423 -23.25 -13.28 7.72
CA ALA A 423 -22.19 -12.28 7.60
C ALA A 423 -22.83 -10.89 7.62
N LEU A 424 -22.16 -9.89 8.18
CA LEU A 424 -22.51 -8.48 8.03
C LEU A 424 -21.78 -7.89 6.82
N PRO A 425 -22.30 -6.80 6.22
CA PRO A 425 -21.61 -6.08 5.16
C PRO A 425 -20.18 -5.69 5.53
N GLU A 426 -19.33 -5.53 4.50
CA GLU A 426 -17.98 -5.01 4.66
C GLU A 426 -18.00 -3.65 5.38
N ASN A 427 -17.17 -3.52 6.42
CA ASN A 427 -16.95 -2.26 7.11
C ASN A 427 -15.63 -1.62 6.67
N TYR A 428 -15.54 -0.29 6.73
CA TYR A 428 -14.31 0.42 6.42
C TYR A 428 -13.90 1.34 7.56
N VAL A 429 -12.64 1.26 7.98
CA VAL A 429 -12.08 2.08 9.06
C VAL A 429 -10.73 2.67 8.68
N PHE A 430 -10.35 3.76 9.34
CA PHE A 430 -9.06 4.42 9.17
C PHE A 430 -8.19 4.11 10.39
N SER A 431 -6.98 3.62 10.16
CA SER A 431 -6.05 3.21 11.21
C SER A 431 -4.77 4.03 11.19
N ARG A 432 -4.34 4.48 12.36
CA ARG A 432 -3.06 5.19 12.55
C ARG A 432 -1.91 4.19 12.58
N GLN A 433 -0.87 4.46 11.77
CA GLN A 433 0.45 3.87 12.01
C GLN A 433 1.17 4.74 13.04
N LYS A 434 1.44 4.17 14.22
CA LYS A 434 2.24 4.82 15.27
C LYS A 434 3.65 4.22 15.30
N THR A 435 4.65 5.07 15.54
CA THR A 435 6.02 4.59 15.78
C THR A 435 6.15 3.89 17.13
N SER A 436 7.02 2.87 17.23
CA SER A 436 7.38 2.24 18.50
C SER A 436 8.24 3.16 19.38
N PHE A 437 8.81 4.22 18.81
CA PHE A 437 9.60 5.20 19.54
C PHE A 437 8.70 6.14 20.35
N ALA A 438 9.29 6.77 21.37
CA ALA A 438 8.58 7.75 22.20
C ALA A 438 8.10 8.95 21.39
N ASN A 439 8.80 9.28 20.30
CA ASN A 439 8.48 10.38 19.41
C ASN A 439 9.12 10.18 18.03
N THR A 440 8.79 11.05 17.07
CA THR A 440 9.23 10.91 15.69
C THR A 440 10.65 11.43 15.44
N GLN A 441 11.17 12.30 16.31
CA GLN A 441 12.59 12.67 16.29
C GLN A 441 13.49 11.49 16.63
N ASP A 442 13.13 10.67 17.62
CA ASP A 442 13.88 9.48 18.01
C ASP A 442 13.86 8.42 16.90
N LEU A 443 12.71 8.21 16.25
CA LEU A 443 12.62 7.37 15.05
C LEU A 443 13.57 7.88 13.95
N PHE A 444 13.58 9.19 13.67
CA PHE A 444 14.45 9.74 12.64
C PHE A 444 15.94 9.64 13.00
N ASN A 445 16.30 9.82 14.28
CA ASN A 445 17.65 9.60 14.77
C ASN A 445 18.11 8.15 14.52
N ASP A 446 17.26 7.18 14.82
CA ASP A 446 17.54 5.75 14.63
C ASP A 446 17.64 5.39 13.14
N PHE A 447 16.74 5.94 12.32
CA PHE A 447 16.80 5.81 10.87
C PHE A 447 18.16 6.29 10.31
N ILE A 448 18.61 7.49 10.70
CA ILE A 448 19.90 8.04 10.25
C ILE A 448 21.06 7.20 10.78
N LYS A 449 21.00 6.73 12.03
CA LYS A 449 22.03 5.88 12.61
C LYS A 449 22.21 4.58 11.82
N VAL A 450 21.13 3.83 11.63
CA VAL A 450 21.16 2.56 10.88
C VAL A 450 21.63 2.78 9.45
N SER A 451 21.19 3.88 8.83
CA SER A 451 21.67 4.30 7.51
C SER A 451 23.18 4.52 7.47
N LEU A 452 23.74 5.26 8.43
CA LEU A 452 25.18 5.52 8.52
C LEU A 452 25.98 4.21 8.68
N GLU A 453 25.53 3.34 9.57
CA GLU A 453 26.18 2.06 9.86
C GLU A 453 26.13 1.12 8.66
N PHE A 454 24.98 1.04 7.98
CA PHE A 454 24.83 0.26 6.76
C PHE A 454 25.75 0.77 5.66
N ASN A 455 25.78 2.08 5.42
CA ASN A 455 26.69 2.69 4.43
C ASN A 455 28.15 2.37 4.75
N LYS A 456 28.54 2.44 6.04
CA LYS A 456 29.91 2.16 6.46
C LYS A 456 30.32 0.72 6.14
N GLN A 457 29.41 -0.24 6.35
CA GLN A 457 29.62 -1.63 5.95
C GLN A 457 29.69 -1.77 4.43
N LEU A 458 28.70 -1.22 3.71
CA LEU A 458 28.58 -1.39 2.27
C LEU A 458 29.84 -0.93 1.52
N TYR A 459 30.40 0.21 1.92
CA TYR A 459 31.61 0.77 1.32
C TYR A 459 32.92 0.20 1.89
N ASN A 460 32.82 -0.83 2.72
CA ASN A 460 33.97 -1.47 3.38
C ASN A 460 34.94 -0.44 3.96
N PHE A 461 34.40 0.54 4.69
CA PHE A 461 35.20 1.53 5.37
C PHE A 461 35.89 0.90 6.57
N GLU A 462 37.12 0.43 6.35
CA GLU A 462 38.08 0.07 7.40
C GLU A 462 38.78 1.32 7.95
N ASP A 463 39.29 1.21 9.17
CA ASP A 463 39.89 2.32 9.91
C ASP A 463 41.05 2.96 9.10
N ASP A 464 41.02 4.30 8.98
CA ASP A 464 42.11 5.15 8.44
C ASP A 464 42.37 5.07 6.92
N ASN A 465 41.31 5.08 6.10
CA ASN A 465 41.41 5.19 4.64
C ASN A 465 41.71 6.63 4.16
N GLU A 466 42.99 7.02 4.13
CA GLU A 466 43.45 8.35 3.69
C GLU A 466 43.18 8.65 2.19
N ASP A 467 43.00 7.62 1.36
CA ASP A 467 42.81 7.78 -0.10
C ASP A 467 41.37 8.16 -0.48
N TYR A 468 40.43 8.07 0.47
CA TYR A 468 39.00 8.34 0.30
C TYR A 468 38.35 7.47 -0.79
N ILE A 469 38.73 6.20 -0.87
CA ILE A 469 38.17 5.23 -1.84
C ILE A 469 37.00 4.47 -1.21
N PHE A 470 35.85 4.46 -1.90
CA PHE A 470 34.64 3.73 -1.58
C PHE A 470 34.72 2.31 -2.16
N LYS A 471 34.91 1.32 -1.31
CA LYS A 471 35.13 -0.07 -1.76
C LYS A 471 33.84 -0.86 -1.68
N LEU A 472 33.33 -1.32 -2.81
CA LEU A 472 32.16 -2.18 -2.87
C LEU A 472 32.57 -3.63 -3.04
N ASN A 473 31.83 -4.55 -2.44
CA ASN A 473 31.93 -5.95 -2.81
C ASN A 473 31.47 -6.13 -4.27
N LEU A 474 32.09 -7.07 -4.98
CA LEU A 474 31.63 -7.44 -6.31
C LEU A 474 30.19 -7.98 -6.22
N PRO A 475 29.28 -7.62 -7.15
CA PRO A 475 27.93 -8.14 -7.14
C PRO A 475 27.90 -9.67 -7.14
N PRO A 476 27.08 -10.32 -6.32
CA PRO A 476 27.03 -11.78 -6.20
C PRO A 476 26.76 -12.51 -7.52
N ASN A 477 26.05 -11.83 -8.42
CA ASN A 477 25.70 -12.30 -9.75
C ASN A 477 26.65 -11.83 -10.86
N LEU A 478 27.79 -11.23 -10.51
CA LEU A 478 28.90 -10.92 -11.41
C LEU A 478 30.16 -11.58 -10.86
N SER A 479 30.52 -12.76 -11.36
CA SER A 479 31.77 -13.38 -10.94
C SER A 479 32.98 -12.63 -11.53
N LEU A 480 34.13 -12.71 -10.87
CA LEU A 480 35.38 -12.14 -11.40
C LEU A 480 35.75 -12.73 -12.77
N ALA A 481 35.39 -14.00 -13.03
CA ALA A 481 35.63 -14.65 -14.31
C ALA A 481 34.73 -14.11 -15.44
N ASP A 482 33.53 -13.63 -15.09
CA ASP A 482 32.57 -13.05 -16.02
C ASP A 482 32.75 -11.53 -16.20
N LEU A 483 33.48 -10.89 -15.28
CA LEU A 483 33.82 -9.47 -15.34
C LEU A 483 34.78 -9.20 -16.50
N GLN A 484 34.24 -8.64 -17.57
CA GLN A 484 35.01 -8.02 -18.65
C GLN A 484 35.26 -6.55 -18.33
N PHE A 485 36.53 -6.17 -18.25
CA PHE A 485 36.93 -4.77 -18.03
C PHE A 485 36.55 -3.89 -19.21
N ASN A 486 36.23 -2.62 -18.91
CA ASN A 486 35.80 -1.60 -19.87
C ASN A 486 34.54 -1.99 -20.67
N LYS A 487 33.78 -2.97 -20.19
CA LYS A 487 32.44 -3.30 -20.69
C LYS A 487 31.40 -2.57 -19.85
N ARG A 488 30.34 -2.13 -20.52
CA ARG A 488 29.16 -1.57 -19.86
C ARG A 488 28.18 -2.66 -19.44
N TYR A 489 27.71 -2.54 -18.21
CA TYR A 489 26.71 -3.40 -17.57
C TYR A 489 25.54 -2.53 -17.14
N LYS A 490 24.32 -3.07 -17.14
CA LYS A 490 23.16 -2.35 -16.61
C LYS A 490 23.19 -2.38 -15.08
N ASN A 491 22.99 -1.25 -14.42
CA ASN A 491 23.07 -1.20 -12.95
C ASN A 491 22.05 -2.10 -12.28
N LYS A 492 20.79 -2.05 -12.74
CA LYS A 492 19.68 -2.86 -12.19
C LYS A 492 19.99 -4.36 -12.17
N ASP A 493 20.73 -4.85 -13.15
CA ASP A 493 21.03 -6.28 -13.25
C ASP A 493 22.00 -6.74 -12.15
N TYR A 494 22.76 -5.85 -11.51
CA TYR A 494 23.86 -6.24 -10.60
C TYR A 494 23.80 -5.55 -9.23
N PHE A 495 23.49 -4.25 -9.19
CA PHE A 495 23.48 -3.50 -7.93
C PHE A 495 22.28 -3.86 -7.04
N ASP A 496 21.13 -4.25 -7.60
CA ASP A 496 19.97 -4.72 -6.82
C ASP A 496 20.35 -5.91 -5.94
N GLU A 497 21.02 -6.91 -6.54
CA GLU A 497 21.49 -8.11 -5.83
C GLU A 497 22.59 -7.79 -4.82
N LEU A 498 23.53 -6.90 -5.18
CA LEU A 498 24.57 -6.43 -4.26
C LEU A 498 23.97 -5.79 -3.01
N ILE A 499 23.09 -4.80 -3.17
CA ILE A 499 22.48 -4.09 -2.04
C ILE A 499 21.66 -5.05 -1.19
N TYR A 500 20.86 -5.93 -1.80
CA TYR A 500 20.06 -6.92 -1.06
C TYR A 500 20.93 -7.85 -0.21
N GLN A 501 22.01 -8.40 -0.78
CA GLN A 501 22.93 -9.25 -0.02
C GLN A 501 23.64 -8.48 1.10
N GLU A 502 24.00 -7.22 0.88
CA GLU A 502 24.64 -6.42 1.92
C GLU A 502 23.68 -6.07 3.07
N ILE A 503 22.40 -5.84 2.78
CA ILE A 503 21.36 -5.68 3.82
C ILE A 503 21.25 -6.97 4.64
N LEU A 504 21.19 -8.13 3.99
CA LEU A 504 21.15 -9.43 4.69
C LEU A 504 22.39 -9.65 5.56
N LYS A 505 23.58 -9.36 5.05
CA LYS A 505 24.83 -9.44 5.82
C LYS A 505 24.81 -8.49 7.02
N PHE A 506 24.33 -7.25 6.81
CA PHE A 506 24.24 -6.26 7.87
C PHE A 506 23.29 -6.71 8.98
N LYS A 507 22.10 -7.20 8.62
CA LYS A 507 21.13 -7.76 9.55
C LYS A 507 21.68 -8.96 10.32
N ASN A 508 22.39 -9.87 9.65
CA ASN A 508 22.97 -11.04 10.32
C ASN A 508 24.05 -10.66 11.35
N LYS A 509 24.77 -9.56 11.11
CA LYS A 509 25.76 -9.02 12.05
C LYS A 509 25.13 -8.16 13.16
N ASN A 510 24.01 -7.51 12.87
CA ASN A 510 23.29 -6.58 13.76
C ASN A 510 21.81 -6.99 13.84
N PRO A 511 21.47 -8.13 14.49
CA PRO A 511 20.13 -8.69 14.48
C PRO A 511 19.07 -7.78 15.13
N GLU A 512 19.48 -6.85 15.98
CA GLU A 512 18.64 -5.82 16.59
C GLU A 512 18.35 -4.62 15.67
N SER A 513 19.05 -4.52 14.54
CA SER A 513 18.87 -3.41 13.61
C SER A 513 17.55 -3.51 12.85
N LYS A 514 16.90 -2.35 12.67
CA LYS A 514 15.71 -2.17 11.83
C LYS A 514 16.05 -1.91 10.34
N VAL A 515 17.22 -2.36 9.87
CA VAL A 515 17.71 -2.09 8.51
C VAL A 515 16.70 -2.47 7.42
N GLU A 516 15.94 -3.55 7.57
CA GLU A 516 14.93 -3.99 6.59
C GLU A 516 13.60 -3.21 6.66
N ASP A 517 13.38 -2.46 7.73
CA ASP A 517 12.25 -1.55 7.85
C ASP A 517 12.59 -0.15 7.31
N TYR A 518 13.90 0.15 7.24
CA TYR A 518 14.43 1.45 6.86
C TYR A 518 15.09 1.50 5.48
N ILE A 519 15.62 0.38 5.00
CA ILE A 519 16.35 0.31 3.73
C ILE A 519 15.68 -0.78 2.91
N ASN A 520 14.72 -0.36 2.09
CA ASN A 520 14.01 -1.22 1.15
C ASN A 520 14.26 -0.79 -0.31
N GLY A 521 15.23 0.12 -0.52
CA GLY A 521 15.89 0.30 -1.80
C GLY A 521 16.89 1.45 -1.82
N TYR A 522 17.34 1.80 -3.02
CA TYR A 522 18.41 2.77 -3.24
C TYR A 522 18.12 3.60 -4.48
N THR A 523 18.69 4.80 -4.53
CA THR A 523 18.74 5.63 -5.74
C THR A 523 20.17 6.02 -6.03
N GLY A 524 20.44 6.15 -7.33
CA GLY A 524 21.75 6.55 -7.82
C GLY A 524 22.57 5.36 -8.29
N PHE A 525 23.72 5.72 -8.88
CA PHE A 525 24.37 5.07 -10.01
C PHE A 525 23.57 5.32 -11.31
N GLY A 526 24.25 5.47 -12.44
CA GLY A 526 23.60 5.71 -13.73
C GLY A 526 22.61 4.62 -14.16
N THR A 527 22.29 4.54 -15.44
CA THR A 527 21.60 3.35 -15.95
C THR A 527 22.58 2.19 -16.15
N GLU A 528 23.86 2.51 -16.31
CA GLU A 528 24.93 1.56 -16.59
C GLU A 528 26.19 1.85 -15.76
N PHE A 529 27.07 0.85 -15.65
CA PHE A 529 28.41 0.99 -15.10
C PHE A 529 29.47 0.28 -15.95
N GLU A 530 30.72 0.72 -15.80
CA GLU A 530 31.92 0.14 -16.39
C GLU A 530 32.98 -0.02 -15.31
N VAL A 531 33.74 -1.11 -15.35
CA VAL A 531 34.83 -1.38 -14.42
C VAL A 531 36.16 -1.41 -15.16
N ASN A 532 37.16 -0.66 -14.71
CA ASN A 532 38.50 -0.73 -15.31
C ASN A 532 39.35 -1.86 -14.69
N GLU A 533 40.55 -2.10 -15.21
CA GLU A 533 41.46 -3.16 -14.74
C GLU A 533 41.86 -3.03 -13.26
N GLN A 534 41.78 -1.83 -12.72
CA GLN A 534 42.04 -1.54 -11.31
C GLN A 534 40.78 -1.67 -10.45
N GLY A 535 39.63 -2.04 -11.01
CA GLY A 535 38.37 -2.19 -10.28
C GLY A 535 37.57 -0.89 -10.11
N TYR A 536 38.03 0.25 -10.60
CA TYR A 536 37.28 1.51 -10.49
C TYR A 536 36.03 1.49 -11.35
N ILE A 537 34.93 1.98 -10.79
CA ILE A 537 33.59 1.91 -11.36
C ILE A 537 33.19 3.27 -11.91
N ARG A 538 32.96 3.37 -13.22
CA ARG A 538 32.37 4.57 -13.85
C ARG A 538 30.90 4.35 -14.12
N PHE A 539 30.06 5.33 -13.81
CA PHE A 539 28.63 5.28 -14.08
C PHE A 539 28.26 6.05 -15.33
N TYR A 540 27.25 5.57 -16.07
CA TYR A 540 26.78 6.18 -17.30
C TYR A 540 25.25 6.32 -17.31
N HIS A 541 24.76 7.42 -17.86
CA HIS A 541 23.34 7.64 -18.15
C HIS A 541 23.20 8.06 -19.62
N ASN A 542 22.38 7.35 -20.41
CA ASN A 542 22.21 7.60 -21.85
C ASN A 542 23.53 7.74 -22.63
N ASN A 543 24.51 6.86 -22.35
CA ASN A 543 25.88 6.88 -22.88
C ASN A 543 26.80 8.01 -22.42
N ALA A 544 26.30 9.01 -21.72
CA ALA A 544 27.12 10.05 -21.10
C ALA A 544 27.68 9.54 -19.77
N MET A 545 28.96 9.79 -19.54
CA MET A 545 29.57 9.50 -18.24
C MET A 545 28.94 10.42 -17.20
N TRP A 546 28.46 9.84 -16.11
CA TRP A 546 27.95 10.60 -15.00
C TRP A 546 29.11 10.96 -14.07
N GLU A 547 29.53 12.22 -14.10
CA GLU A 547 30.68 12.72 -13.33
C GLU A 547 30.42 12.75 -11.81
N LYS A 548 29.15 12.64 -11.41
CA LYS A 548 28.73 12.59 -10.00
C LYS A 548 28.29 11.17 -9.67
N ALA A 549 29.11 10.43 -8.93
CA ALA A 549 28.69 9.18 -8.34
C ALA A 549 28.00 9.49 -7.01
N ASN A 550 26.68 9.31 -6.98
CA ASN A 550 25.88 9.42 -5.76
C ASN A 550 25.19 8.08 -5.54
N LEU A 551 25.20 7.59 -4.31
CA LEU A 551 24.40 6.45 -3.89
C LEU A 551 23.72 6.84 -2.59
N ALA A 552 22.41 7.00 -2.63
CA ALA A 552 21.61 7.25 -1.43
C ALA A 552 20.71 6.04 -1.18
N PHE A 553 20.68 5.58 0.07
CA PHE A 553 19.67 4.61 0.51
C PHE A 553 18.38 5.33 0.89
N LEU A 554 17.25 4.68 0.69
CA LEU A 554 15.96 5.32 0.79
C LEU A 554 14.93 4.41 1.43
N TRP A 555 13.89 5.03 1.96
CA TRP A 555 12.57 4.42 2.05
C TRP A 555 11.95 4.52 0.65
N ILE A 556 12.03 3.44 -0.11
CA ILE A 556 11.30 3.29 -1.35
C ILE A 556 9.83 3.03 -0.98
N ASN A 557 8.93 3.93 -1.36
CA ASN A 557 7.61 3.45 -1.76
C ASN A 557 7.83 2.72 -3.08
N THR A 558 7.38 1.47 -3.20
CA THR A 558 7.46 0.65 -4.44
C THR A 558 6.93 1.33 -5.72
N SER A 559 6.48 2.58 -5.64
CA SER A 559 6.36 3.52 -6.76
C SER A 559 7.68 3.90 -7.42
N SER A 560 8.80 4.08 -6.73
CA SER A 560 9.98 4.69 -7.36
C SER A 560 10.77 3.68 -8.19
N ASN A 561 10.31 3.42 -9.42
CA ASN A 561 11.01 2.61 -10.42
C ASN A 561 12.08 3.42 -11.17
N LEU A 562 12.63 4.48 -10.56
CA LEU A 562 13.72 5.27 -11.13
C LEU A 562 15.07 4.83 -10.55
N PRO A 563 15.69 3.74 -11.05
CA PRO A 563 17.11 3.53 -10.85
C PRO A 563 17.84 4.58 -11.69
N GLY A 564 18.13 5.73 -11.07
CA GLY A 564 19.16 6.65 -11.55
C GLY A 564 18.70 7.92 -12.27
N GLY A 565 17.56 8.54 -11.92
CA GLY A 565 17.18 9.81 -12.56
C GLY A 565 16.09 10.68 -11.91
N GLY A 566 15.57 10.34 -10.74
CA GLY A 566 14.47 11.09 -10.12
C GLY A 566 14.91 11.92 -8.92
N ASP A 567 14.27 13.07 -8.72
CA ASP A 567 14.12 13.67 -7.40
C ASP A 567 13.35 12.66 -6.53
N VAL A 568 14.09 11.82 -5.79
CA VAL A 568 13.49 10.86 -4.87
C VAL A 568 13.18 11.57 -3.56
N PHE A 569 12.04 11.27 -2.97
CA PHE A 569 11.53 11.96 -1.81
C PHE A 569 11.23 10.97 -0.70
N GLY A 570 11.92 11.16 0.42
CA GLY A 570 11.80 10.42 1.67
C GLY A 570 12.97 10.77 2.57
N ALA A 571 12.92 10.38 3.85
CA ALA A 571 14.06 10.46 4.75
C ALA A 571 15.26 9.74 4.10
N LYS A 572 16.22 10.51 3.56
CA LYS A 572 17.31 9.96 2.74
C LYS A 572 18.42 9.47 3.66
N ALA A 573 18.86 8.24 3.44
CA ALA A 573 20.10 7.73 4.01
C ALA A 573 21.29 8.46 3.40
N PHE A 574 22.24 8.75 4.26
CA PHE A 574 23.38 9.60 4.00
C PHE A 574 24.36 8.99 3.00
N PHE A 575 24.48 9.61 1.84
CA PHE A 575 25.77 9.74 1.19
C PHE A 575 25.87 11.15 0.62
N ALA A 576 26.90 11.89 1.03
CA ALA A 576 27.24 13.16 0.43
C ALA A 576 27.30 12.93 -1.09
N THR A 577 26.63 13.80 -1.83
CA THR A 577 26.88 13.88 -3.27
C THR A 577 28.33 14.32 -3.43
N VAL A 578 29.25 13.37 -3.58
CA VAL A 578 30.63 13.71 -3.87
C VAL A 578 30.67 14.04 -5.35
N ALA A 579 30.43 15.31 -5.66
CA ALA A 579 30.79 15.86 -6.95
C ALA A 579 32.33 15.83 -7.03
N PHE A 580 32.87 14.83 -7.69
CA PHE A 580 34.27 14.81 -8.06
C PHE A 580 34.42 15.78 -9.23
N ALA A 581 35.33 16.74 -9.12
CA ALA A 581 35.65 17.64 -10.23
C ALA A 581 36.09 16.83 -11.47
N GLU A 582 35.82 17.40 -12.64
CA GLU A 582 35.61 16.81 -13.98
C GLU A 582 36.73 15.94 -14.60
N THR A 583 37.77 15.50 -13.89
CA THR A 583 38.82 14.65 -14.49
C THR A 583 39.46 13.68 -13.50
N GLY A 584 38.95 12.44 -13.42
CA GLY A 584 39.60 11.35 -12.68
C GLY A 584 38.72 10.10 -12.59
N PRO A 585 39.29 8.90 -12.31
CA PRO A 585 38.48 7.75 -11.95
C PRO A 585 37.63 8.12 -10.73
N THR A 586 36.34 7.89 -10.84
CA THR A 586 35.41 7.85 -9.70
C THR A 586 36.06 7.07 -8.57
N LYS A 587 36.07 7.63 -7.34
CA LYS A 587 36.68 6.97 -6.18
C LYS A 587 35.89 5.77 -5.67
N VAL A 588 35.04 5.16 -6.50
CA VAL A 588 34.29 3.94 -6.18
C VAL A 588 34.97 2.78 -6.89
N GLN A 589 35.26 1.71 -6.16
CA GLN A 589 36.05 0.58 -6.64
C GLN A 589 35.41 -0.73 -6.17
N PHE A 590 35.32 -1.74 -7.04
CA PHE A 590 35.04 -3.09 -6.60
C PHE A 590 36.28 -3.72 -5.97
N ILE A 591 36.08 -4.49 -4.90
CA ILE A 591 37.07 -5.40 -4.34
C ILE A 591 37.13 -6.60 -5.30
N LEU A 592 38.29 -6.79 -5.96
CA LEU A 592 38.52 -7.84 -6.97
C LEU A 592 39.31 -9.04 -6.41
N GLU A 593 39.66 -9.03 -5.12
CA GLU A 593 40.52 -10.03 -4.46
C GLU A 593 39.78 -11.32 -4.07
#